data_AF-V6S426-F1
#
_entry.id   AF-V6S426-F1
#
_cell.length_a   1.000
_cell.length_b   1.000
_cell.length_c   1.000
_cell.angle_alpha   90.00
_cell.angle_beta   90.00
_cell.angle_gamma   90.00
#
_symmetry.space_group_name_H-M   'P 1'
#
loop_
_entity.id
_entity.type
_entity.pdbx_description
1 polymer ?
#
loop_
_entity_poly.entity_id
_entity_poly.type
_entity_poly.pdbx_seq_one_letter_code
_entity_poly.pdbx_strand_id
1 'polypeptide(L)'
;MNPENWIYSKVCSENKSEEFTLDENELPIFEINSSKAKTIITTRRIIEKKNDKICFVNFEDIDDVIYGDFKKHINKPELSIFRIVDMFGEQYDFQMETGKASIGLINSINTVLQLKASR
;
A
#
# COMPACT_ATOMS: atom_id res chain seq x y z
N MET A 1 -23.91 7.37 -3.69
CA MET A 1 -22.63 6.61 -3.63
C MET A 1 -22.82 5.44 -4.57
N ASN A 2 -21.86 5.06 -5.43
CA ASN A 2 -21.60 3.61 -5.60
C ASN A 2 -20.10 3.26 -5.56
N PRO A 3 -19.50 3.37 -4.36
CA PRO A 3 -18.41 2.56 -3.79
C PRO A 3 -18.47 1.04 -4.04
N GLU A 4 -19.32 0.57 -4.94
CA GLU A 4 -20.01 -0.73 -4.84
C GLU A 4 -19.16 -1.95 -5.20
N ASN A 5 -17.83 -1.85 -5.17
CA ASN A 5 -16.98 -3.04 -5.09
C ASN A 5 -15.75 -2.77 -4.20
N TRP A 6 -15.89 -2.00 -3.12
CA TRP A 6 -14.90 -1.97 -2.03
C TRP A 6 -15.14 -3.14 -1.09
N ILE A 7 -14.07 -3.86 -0.74
CA ILE A 7 -14.23 -5.08 0.05
C ILE A 7 -13.82 -4.84 1.51
N TYR A 8 -12.68 -4.18 1.84
CA TYR A 8 -12.36 -3.63 3.18
C TYR A 8 -10.90 -3.12 3.23
N SER A 9 -10.57 -2.31 4.25
CA SER A 9 -9.19 -2.13 4.73
C SER A 9 -9.09 -2.65 6.17
N LYS A 10 -8.02 -3.35 6.54
CA LYS A 10 -7.85 -3.86 7.91
C LYS A 10 -6.39 -3.82 8.36
N VAL A 11 -6.20 -3.60 9.66
CA VAL A 11 -4.95 -3.95 10.33
C VAL A 11 -4.89 -5.46 10.43
N CYS A 12 -3.75 -6.05 10.06
CA CYS A 12 -3.56 -7.49 10.15
C CYS A 12 -3.30 -7.87 11.60
N SER A 13 -4.17 -8.69 12.17
CA SER A 13 -4.03 -9.24 13.52
C SER A 13 -3.31 -10.59 13.55
N GLU A 14 -3.17 -11.24 12.39
CA GLU A 14 -2.54 -12.55 12.24
C GLU A 14 -1.19 -12.43 11.53
N ASN A 15 -0.27 -13.34 11.84
CA ASN A 15 1.08 -13.37 11.28
C ASN A 15 1.13 -13.96 9.85
N LYS A 16 0.00 -14.10 9.17
CA LYS A 16 -0.12 -14.74 7.86
C LYS A 16 -1.11 -13.97 7.00
N SER A 17 -0.93 -14.04 5.69
CA SER A 17 -1.91 -13.61 4.71
C SER A 17 -2.32 -14.80 3.87
N GLU A 18 -3.62 -15.01 3.67
CA GLU A 18 -4.14 -16.12 2.85
C GLU A 18 -3.87 -15.89 1.36
N GLU A 19 -3.77 -14.61 0.96
CA GLU A 19 -3.70 -14.23 -0.44
C GLU A 19 -2.29 -13.83 -0.88
N PHE A 20 -1.40 -13.51 0.05
CA PHE A 20 -0.03 -13.08 -0.24
C PHE A 20 0.98 -14.08 0.30
N THR A 21 1.92 -14.48 -0.56
CA THR A 21 3.07 -15.26 -0.13
C THR A 21 4.07 -14.33 0.50
N LEU A 22 4.35 -14.54 1.78
CA LEU A 22 5.29 -13.74 2.57
C LEU A 22 6.57 -14.54 2.83
N ASP A 23 7.69 -13.83 2.95
CA ASP A 23 8.98 -14.43 3.27
C ASP A 23 9.03 -14.88 4.73
N GLU A 24 10.02 -15.68 5.09
CA GLU A 24 10.22 -16.12 6.47
C GLU A 24 10.44 -14.90 7.39
N ASN A 25 9.66 -14.83 8.47
CA ASN A 25 9.62 -13.70 9.42
C ASN A 25 9.13 -12.36 8.82
N GLU A 26 8.56 -12.34 7.63
CA GLU A 26 7.81 -11.21 7.10
C GLU A 26 6.39 -11.22 7.68
N LEU A 27 6.00 -10.13 8.35
CA LEU A 27 4.69 -10.03 9.00
C LEU A 27 3.80 -9.04 8.25
N PRO A 28 2.52 -9.37 8.01
CA PRO A 28 1.58 -8.43 7.44
C PRO A 28 1.21 -7.36 8.47
N ILE A 29 1.00 -6.12 8.02
CA ILE A 29 0.67 -4.96 8.89
C ILE A 29 -0.71 -4.43 8.52
N PHE A 30 -0.95 -4.18 7.24
CA PHE A 30 -2.16 -3.53 6.76
C PHE A 30 -2.55 -4.06 5.39
N GLU A 31 -3.82 -4.45 5.23
CA GLU A 31 -4.38 -4.95 3.97
C GLU A 31 -5.45 -3.99 3.44
N ILE A 32 -5.43 -3.79 2.12
CA ILE A 32 -6.35 -2.92 1.38
C ILE A 32 -6.91 -3.74 0.23
N ASN A 33 -8.22 -3.87 0.16
CA ASN A 33 -8.90 -4.63 -0.87
C ASN A 33 -9.89 -3.77 -1.64
N SER A 34 -9.67 -3.66 -2.95
CA SER A 34 -10.54 -2.95 -3.88
C SER A 34 -10.94 -3.85 -5.05
N SER A 35 -11.99 -3.43 -5.76
CA SER A 35 -12.42 -4.04 -7.03
C SER A 35 -11.35 -4.23 -8.10
N LYS A 36 -10.24 -3.48 -8.01
CA LYS A 36 -9.20 -3.43 -9.07
C LYS A 36 -7.87 -4.00 -8.61
N ALA A 37 -7.59 -3.95 -7.33
CA ALA A 37 -6.31 -4.34 -6.77
C ALA A 37 -6.44 -4.72 -5.29
N LYS A 38 -5.57 -5.63 -4.85
CA LYS A 38 -5.34 -5.93 -3.45
C LYS A 38 -3.92 -5.56 -3.10
N THR A 39 -3.75 -4.83 -2.02
CA THR A 39 -2.46 -4.31 -1.57
C THR A 39 -2.25 -4.71 -0.12
N ILE A 40 -1.06 -5.22 0.19
CA ILE A 40 -0.63 -5.51 1.56
C ILE A 40 0.66 -4.76 1.86
N ILE A 41 0.69 -4.14 3.03
CA ILE A 41 1.89 -3.57 3.64
C ILE A 41 2.39 -4.57 4.67
N THR A 42 3.65 -4.93 4.57
CA THR A 42 4.32 -5.87 5.48
C THR A 42 5.43 -5.19 6.25
N THR A 43 6.17 -5.93 7.07
CA THR A 43 7.39 -5.43 7.72
C THR A 43 8.56 -5.21 6.75
N ARG A 44 8.47 -5.68 5.49
CA ARG A 44 9.58 -5.65 4.52
C ARG A 44 9.27 -4.88 3.23
N ARG A 45 8.03 -4.96 2.75
CA ARG A 45 7.65 -4.44 1.44
C ARG A 45 6.18 -4.09 1.36
N ILE A 46 5.83 -3.39 0.30
CA ILE A 46 4.46 -3.21 -0.17
C ILE A 46 4.27 -4.18 -1.34
N ILE A 47 3.18 -4.95 -1.35
CA ILE A 47 2.85 -5.87 -2.44
C ILE A 47 1.46 -5.53 -2.95
N GLU A 48 1.30 -5.29 -4.25
CA GLU A 48 0.00 -5.09 -4.89
C GLU A 48 -0.23 -6.15 -5.98
N LYS A 49 -1.42 -6.77 -5.95
CA LYS A 49 -1.93 -7.65 -6.99
C LYS A 49 -3.02 -6.94 -7.78
N LYS A 50 -2.84 -6.80 -9.09
CA LYS A 50 -3.77 -6.10 -9.99
C LYS A 50 -3.85 -6.81 -11.34
N ASN A 51 -5.04 -7.30 -11.72
CA ASN A 51 -5.31 -7.96 -13.01
C ASN A 51 -4.18 -8.93 -13.44
N ASP A 52 -3.88 -9.92 -12.58
CA ASP A 52 -2.83 -10.95 -12.71
C ASP A 52 -1.37 -10.47 -12.66
N LYS A 53 -1.13 -9.16 -12.50
CA LYS A 53 0.21 -8.63 -12.24
C LYS A 53 0.43 -8.48 -10.74
N ILE A 54 1.63 -8.83 -10.31
CA ILE A 54 2.12 -8.57 -8.96
C ILE A 54 3.23 -7.53 -9.10
N CYS A 55 3.10 -6.42 -8.40
CA CYS A 55 4.21 -5.51 -8.15
C CYS A 55 4.51 -5.50 -6.65
N PHE A 56 5.77 -5.30 -6.32
CA PHE A 56 6.19 -5.07 -4.95
C PHE A 56 7.29 -4.04 -4.91
N VAL A 57 7.38 -3.33 -3.79
CA VAL A 57 8.45 -2.37 -3.51
C VAL A 57 8.98 -2.67 -2.12
N ASN A 58 10.27 -2.96 -2.01
CA ASN A 58 10.89 -3.17 -0.70
C ASN A 58 11.11 -1.83 -0.04
N PHE A 59 10.87 -1.75 1.27
CA PHE A 59 11.15 -0.54 2.04
C PHE A 59 12.65 -0.18 2.07
N GLU A 60 13.55 -1.05 1.61
CA GLU A 60 15.00 -0.74 1.48
C GLU A 60 15.29 0.11 0.25
N ASP A 61 14.42 -0.02 -0.76
CA ASP A 61 14.57 0.65 -2.04
C ASP A 61 13.79 1.96 -2.07
N ILE A 62 13.08 2.34 -1.00
CA ILE A 62 12.25 3.56 -0.96
C ILE A 62 13.09 4.77 -0.56
N ASP A 63 13.13 5.76 -1.44
CA ASP A 63 13.74 7.07 -1.19
C ASP A 63 12.71 8.06 -0.63
N ASP A 64 11.50 8.12 -1.22
CA ASP A 64 10.45 9.05 -0.81
C ASP A 64 9.04 8.46 -0.94
N VAL A 65 8.12 8.98 -0.12
CA VAL A 65 6.70 8.63 -0.13
C VAL A 65 5.85 9.88 -0.22
N ILE A 66 5.09 9.98 -1.32
CA ILE A 66 4.24 11.14 -1.61
C ILE A 66 2.78 10.73 -1.44
N TYR A 67 2.12 11.33 -0.46
CA TYR A 67 0.68 11.20 -0.27
C TYR A 67 -0.04 12.39 -0.93
N GLY A 68 -0.93 12.11 -1.88
CA GLY A 68 -1.54 13.18 -2.67
C GLY A 68 -2.98 12.91 -3.08
N ASP A 69 -3.75 13.99 -3.16
CA ASP A 69 -5.04 13.98 -3.84
C ASP A 69 -4.80 14.22 -5.34
N PHE A 70 -4.67 13.14 -6.10
CA PHE A 70 -4.49 13.20 -7.56
C PHE A 70 -5.84 13.36 -8.30
N LYS A 71 -6.86 13.94 -7.66
CA LYS A 71 -8.05 14.46 -8.34
C LYS A 71 -7.63 15.30 -9.53
N LYS A 72 -8.00 14.85 -10.74
CA LYS A 72 -7.69 15.38 -12.09
C LYS A 72 -6.65 14.60 -12.90
N HIS A 73 -5.99 13.57 -12.36
CA HIS A 73 -5.36 12.56 -13.22
C HIS A 73 -6.45 11.72 -13.89
N ILE A 74 -6.39 11.64 -15.22
CA ILE A 74 -7.48 11.33 -16.18
C ILE A 74 -8.25 10.01 -15.91
N ASN A 75 -7.78 9.13 -15.05
CA ASN A 75 -8.32 7.77 -14.94
C ASN A 75 -9.15 7.41 -13.69
N LYS A 76 -9.36 8.30 -12.69
CA LYS A 76 -10.32 8.06 -11.58
C LYS A 76 -10.41 9.25 -10.58
N PRO A 77 -11.41 10.13 -10.67
CA PRO A 77 -11.51 11.34 -9.83
C PRO A 77 -11.96 11.08 -8.37
N GLU A 78 -12.30 9.85 -8.01
CA GLU A 78 -12.84 9.51 -6.67
C GLU A 78 -11.83 8.79 -5.75
N LEU A 79 -10.57 8.63 -6.18
CA LEU A 79 -9.57 7.84 -5.45
C LEU A 79 -8.33 8.67 -5.16
N SER A 80 -7.83 8.57 -3.93
CA SER A 80 -6.50 9.08 -3.58
C SER A 80 -5.44 8.08 -4.05
N ILE A 81 -4.21 8.56 -4.22
CA ILE A 81 -3.07 7.72 -4.58
C ILE A 81 -1.97 8.05 -3.58
N PHE A 82 -1.21 7.04 -3.18
CA PHE A 82 0.12 7.27 -2.61
C PHE A 82 1.15 6.78 -3.60
N ARG A 83 2.21 7.55 -3.77
CA ARG A 83 3.31 7.26 -4.68
C ARG A 83 4.53 6.91 -3.87
N ILE A 84 5.17 5.82 -4.25
CA ILE A 84 6.49 5.44 -3.77
C ILE A 84 7.49 5.83 -4.85
N VAL A 85 8.54 6.54 -4.46
CA VAL A 85 9.71 6.80 -5.29
C VAL A 85 10.82 5.89 -4.80
N ASP A 86 11.36 5.07 -5.69
CA ASP A 86 12.49 4.21 -5.35
C ASP A 86 13.84 4.94 -5.44
N MET A 87 14.91 4.30 -4.98
CA MET A 87 16.28 4.83 -4.98
C MET A 87 16.86 5.10 -6.37
N PHE A 88 16.21 4.62 -7.44
CA PHE A 88 16.58 4.88 -8.83
C PHE A 88 15.67 5.92 -9.50
N GLY A 89 14.70 6.47 -8.75
CA GLY A 89 13.73 7.46 -9.22
C GLY A 89 12.52 6.86 -9.93
N GLU A 90 12.35 5.53 -9.94
CA GLU A 90 11.12 4.91 -10.46
C GLU A 90 9.95 5.21 -9.53
N GLN A 91 8.76 5.38 -10.12
CA GLN A 91 7.56 5.80 -9.40
C GLN A 91 6.49 4.72 -9.46
N TYR A 92 6.01 4.33 -8.28
CA TYR A 92 4.97 3.32 -8.10
C TYR A 92 3.72 3.97 -7.51
N ASP A 93 2.64 3.99 -8.29
CA ASP A 93 1.35 4.53 -7.87
C ASP A 93 0.47 3.42 -7.28
N PHE A 94 0.09 3.59 -6.02
CA PHE A 94 -0.80 2.69 -5.29
C PHE A 94 -2.10 3.37 -4.92
N GLN A 95 -3.20 2.64 -5.03
CA GLN A 95 -4.51 3.20 -4.73
C GLN A 95 -4.70 3.39 -3.22
N MET A 96 -5.17 4.57 -2.82
CA MET A 96 -5.49 4.92 -1.44
C MET A 96 -6.97 5.29 -1.29
N GLU A 97 -7.59 4.82 -0.22
CA GLU A 97 -8.91 5.29 0.21
C GLU A 97 -8.76 6.51 1.12
N THR A 98 -9.62 7.52 0.95
CA THR A 98 -9.68 8.67 1.86
C THR A 98 -10.29 8.30 3.22
N GLY A 99 -9.86 8.95 4.30
CA GLY A 99 -10.46 8.79 5.62
C GLY A 99 -9.66 7.85 6.54
N LYS A 100 -10.33 7.01 7.32
CA LYS A 100 -9.66 6.16 8.32
C LYS A 100 -8.67 5.17 7.69
N ALA A 101 -8.98 4.65 6.51
CA ALA A 101 -8.10 3.76 5.76
C ALA A 101 -6.80 4.45 5.33
N SER A 102 -6.85 5.68 4.79
CA SER A 102 -5.64 6.46 4.50
C SER A 102 -4.81 6.71 5.75
N ILE A 103 -5.43 7.01 6.89
CA ILE A 103 -4.69 7.24 8.13
C ILE A 103 -3.97 5.97 8.57
N GLY A 104 -4.65 4.82 8.52
CA GLY A 104 -4.04 3.52 8.80
C GLY A 104 -2.84 3.24 7.89
N LEU A 105 -3.03 3.40 6.58
CA LEU A 105 -1.99 3.23 5.56
C LEU A 105 -0.78 4.12 5.80
N ILE A 106 -1.00 5.44 5.93
CA ILE A 106 0.05 6.43 6.14
C ILE A 106 0.84 6.10 7.42
N ASN A 107 0.12 5.78 8.50
CA ASN A 107 0.76 5.43 9.76
C ASN A 107 1.58 4.14 9.65
N SER A 108 1.07 3.11 8.96
CA SER A 108 1.81 1.86 8.75
C SER A 108 3.10 2.09 7.96
N ILE A 109 3.05 2.79 6.83
CA ILE A 109 4.22 3.07 6.00
C ILE A 109 5.24 3.91 6.78
N ASN A 110 4.79 5.03 7.37
CA ASN A 110 5.68 5.93 8.10
C ASN A 110 6.35 5.25 9.30
N THR A 111 5.62 4.39 10.02
CA THR A 111 6.18 3.63 11.14
C THR A 111 7.27 2.69 10.68
N VAL A 112 7.06 1.95 9.59
CA VAL A 112 8.08 1.03 9.05
C VAL A 112 9.32 1.79 8.60
N LEU A 113 9.15 2.92 7.89
CA LEU A 113 10.26 3.76 7.45
C LEU A 113 11.05 4.35 8.62
N GLN A 114 10.38 4.83 9.68
CA GLN A 114 11.05 5.32 10.89
C GLN A 114 11.85 4.22 11.60
N LEU A 115 11.27 3.03 11.74
CA LEU A 115 11.96 1.88 12.34
C LEU A 115 13.21 1.47 11.54
N LYS A 116 13.20 1.67 10.22
CA LYS A 116 14.38 1.46 9.38
C LYS A 116 15.45 2.52 9.58
N ALA A 117 15.07 3.79 9.58
CA ALA A 117 16.02 4.90 9.80
C ALA A 117 16.69 4.87 11.19
N SER A 118 16.09 4.12 12.13
CA SER A 118 16.58 3.98 13.51
C SER A 118 17.50 2.78 13.72
N ARG A 119 17.76 1.97 12.68
CA ARG A 119 18.71 0.85 12.69
C ARG A 119 20.05 1.28 12.12
#